data_AF-A0A1S9B107-F1
#
_entry.id   AF-A0A1S9B107-F1
#
_cell.length_a   1.000
_cell.length_b   1.000
_cell.length_c   1.000
_cell.angle_alpha   90.00
_cell.angle_beta   90.00
_cell.angle_gamma   90.00
#
_symmetry.space_group_name_H-M   'P 1'
#
loop_
_entity.id
_entity.type
_entity.pdbx_description
1 polymer ?
#
loop_
_entity_poly.entity_id
_entity_poly.type
_entity_poly.pdbx_seq_one_letter_code
_entity_poly.pdbx_strand_id
1 'polypeptide(L)'
;MHLIQAIKFWLRSGKAASPAEAVAKGATARSLASIITNYEARHAQDVAQAVEDSRRLSDRYGSFNTFLYQPHFDLFLRKEVLPFQQPSKLHLGFLDMNNWRERHPFNFPGPFYVGESDTCGTGVCEAPINVGNDAHCCEYVFRQPSTYEELAYVLNAAVVEAFDSYSSNGNEYWTYEACKAWWRNREIIVRDLLDPRVARMNNGQNLLYLKYLQGEAEMDLRRYCFFLEHGVYPSQAGVALPEL
;
A
#
# COMPACT_ATOMS: atom_id res chain seq x y z
N MET A 1 0.57 -4.87 25.35
CA MET A 1 1.34 -3.85 24.59
C MET A 1 1.45 -4.35 23.16
N HIS A 2 0.74 -3.72 22.21
CA HIS A 2 0.70 -4.18 20.81
C HIS A 2 2.09 -4.07 20.17
N LEU A 3 2.47 -4.98 19.26
CA LEU A 3 3.74 -4.93 18.52
C LEU A 3 3.97 -3.55 17.87
N ILE A 4 2.93 -2.93 17.32
CA ILE A 4 2.99 -1.59 16.74
C ILE A 4 3.27 -0.52 17.80
N GLN A 5 2.74 -0.65 19.03
CA GLN A 5 3.12 0.23 20.14
C GLN A 5 4.53 -0.07 20.67
N ALA A 6 4.98 -1.33 20.63
CA ALA A 6 6.33 -1.72 21.00
C ALA A 6 7.37 -1.23 19.97
N ILE A 7 7.03 -1.27 18.67
CA ILE A 7 7.83 -0.74 17.55
C ILE A 7 7.80 0.80 17.58
N LYS A 8 6.64 1.45 17.80
CA LYS A 8 6.57 2.91 17.98
C LYS A 8 7.33 3.36 19.23
N PHE A 9 7.33 2.61 20.32
CA PHE A 9 8.16 2.87 21.51
C PHE A 9 9.65 2.63 21.24
N TRP A 10 10.00 1.58 20.49
CA TRP A 10 11.36 1.24 20.09
C TRP A 10 11.96 2.28 19.12
N LEU A 11 11.22 2.71 18.09
CA LEU A 11 11.61 3.77 17.15
C LEU A 11 11.73 5.14 17.83
N ARG A 12 10.80 5.50 18.73
CA ARG A 12 10.84 6.78 19.49
C ARG A 12 11.95 6.83 20.53
N SER A 13 12.49 5.70 20.94
CA SER A 13 13.54 5.66 21.98
C SER A 13 14.93 6.09 21.50
N GLY A 14 15.11 6.37 20.19
CA GLY A 14 16.33 6.96 19.62
C GLY A 14 17.61 6.14 19.86
N LYS A 15 17.46 4.88 20.28
CA LYS A 15 18.55 4.02 20.77
C LYS A 15 18.42 2.61 20.20
N ALA A 16 18.53 2.45 18.89
CA ALA A 16 19.05 1.18 18.38
C ALA A 16 19.68 1.34 17.00
N ALA A 17 20.81 0.67 16.89
CA ALA A 17 21.76 0.66 15.82
C ALA A 17 21.32 -0.36 14.74
N SER A 18 21.76 -0.18 13.49
CA SER A 18 21.48 -1.07 12.37
C SER A 18 21.83 -2.54 12.67
N PRO A 19 21.29 -3.53 11.92
CA PRO A 19 21.68 -4.93 12.07
C PRO A 19 23.21 -5.16 11.98
N ALA A 20 23.93 -4.32 11.23
CA ALA A 20 25.39 -4.32 11.18
C ALA A 20 26.05 -3.86 12.49
N GLU A 21 25.43 -2.95 13.23
CA GLU A 21 25.89 -2.47 14.54
C GLU A 21 25.48 -3.40 15.70
N ALA A 22 24.44 -4.22 15.54
CA ALA A 22 24.08 -5.28 16.48
C ALA A 22 25.11 -6.43 16.49
N VAL A 23 25.68 -6.74 15.31
CA VAL A 23 26.81 -7.67 15.18
C VAL A 23 28.08 -7.10 15.86
N ALA A 24 28.28 -5.79 15.80
CA ALA A 24 29.40 -5.11 16.47
C ALA A 24 29.28 -5.03 18.01
N LYS A 25 28.08 -5.23 18.58
CA LYS A 25 27.80 -5.09 20.03
C LYS A 25 27.56 -6.40 20.79
N GLY A 26 27.97 -7.54 20.25
CA GLY A 26 28.08 -8.79 21.03
C GLY A 26 26.83 -9.66 21.08
N ALA A 27 25.93 -9.56 20.11
CA ALA A 27 24.90 -10.57 19.92
C ALA A 27 25.57 -11.92 19.56
N THR A 28 25.50 -12.90 20.46
CA THR A 28 26.01 -14.25 20.17
C THR A 28 25.17 -14.90 19.06
N ALA A 29 25.74 -15.82 18.27
CA ALA A 29 25.01 -16.52 17.20
C ALA A 29 23.70 -17.19 17.70
N ARG A 30 23.67 -17.65 18.96
CA ARG A 30 22.49 -18.21 19.62
C ARG A 30 21.38 -17.17 19.84
N SER A 31 21.74 -15.90 20.07
CA SER A 31 20.78 -14.79 20.17
C SER A 31 20.22 -14.37 18.81
N LEU A 32 21.03 -14.35 17.75
CA LEU A 32 20.57 -14.04 16.39
C LEU A 32 19.56 -15.09 15.90
N ALA A 33 19.85 -16.37 16.10
CA ALA A 33 18.94 -17.45 15.75
C ALA A 33 17.58 -17.31 16.45
N SER A 34 17.58 -16.97 17.76
CA SER A 34 16.33 -16.76 18.50
C SER A 34 15.53 -15.55 18.01
N ILE A 35 16.21 -14.46 17.60
CA ILE A 35 15.56 -13.27 17.04
C ILE A 35 14.90 -13.62 15.70
N ILE A 36 15.60 -14.36 14.84
CA ILE A 36 15.08 -14.81 13.54
C ILE A 36 13.87 -15.71 13.75
N THR A 37 13.96 -16.74 14.61
CA THR A 37 12.83 -17.64 14.88
C THR A 37 11.61 -16.91 15.42
N ASN A 38 11.81 -15.95 16.34
CA ASN A 38 10.70 -15.14 16.87
C ASN A 38 10.08 -14.23 15.81
N TYR A 39 10.90 -13.69 14.90
CA TYR A 39 10.42 -12.91 13.76
C TYR A 39 9.60 -13.78 12.80
N GLU A 40 10.13 -14.93 12.41
CA GLU A 40 9.47 -15.88 11.50
C GLU A 40 8.14 -16.38 12.06
N ALA A 41 8.09 -16.74 13.34
CA ALA A 41 6.86 -17.19 13.99
C ALA A 41 5.79 -16.10 14.03
N ARG A 42 6.18 -14.86 14.32
CA ARG A 42 5.27 -13.72 14.33
C ARG A 42 4.79 -13.37 12.93
N HIS A 43 5.70 -13.32 11.95
CA HIS A 43 5.33 -13.09 10.55
C HIS A 43 4.36 -14.17 10.05
N ALA A 44 4.59 -15.44 10.39
CA ALA A 44 3.66 -16.51 10.05
C ALA A 44 2.27 -16.32 10.69
N GLN A 45 2.23 -15.82 11.93
CA GLN A 45 0.97 -15.48 12.61
C GLN A 45 0.26 -14.30 11.92
N ASP A 46 0.99 -13.24 11.56
CA ASP A 46 0.44 -12.06 10.88
C ASP A 46 -0.13 -12.44 9.50
N VAL A 47 0.57 -13.30 8.74
CA VAL A 47 0.09 -13.85 7.47
C VAL A 47 -1.18 -14.70 7.67
N ALA A 48 -1.19 -15.59 8.67
CA ALA A 48 -2.37 -16.42 8.95
C ALA A 48 -3.59 -15.57 9.33
N GLN A 49 -3.39 -14.50 10.10
CA GLN A 49 -4.43 -13.55 10.46
C GLN A 49 -4.96 -12.79 9.24
N ALA A 50 -4.07 -12.32 8.35
CA ALA A 50 -4.46 -11.63 7.12
C ALA A 50 -5.30 -12.53 6.19
N VAL A 51 -4.97 -13.83 6.09
CA VAL A 51 -5.75 -14.81 5.32
C VAL A 51 -7.16 -14.99 5.91
N GLU A 52 -7.27 -15.12 7.24
CA GLU A 52 -8.58 -15.27 7.89
C GLU A 52 -9.42 -14.00 7.77
N ASP A 53 -8.83 -12.82 7.94
CA ASP A 53 -9.54 -11.56 7.77
C ASP A 53 -9.97 -11.34 6.31
N SER A 54 -9.12 -11.72 5.34
CA SER A 54 -9.49 -11.74 3.91
C SER A 54 -10.73 -12.61 3.67
N ARG A 55 -10.76 -13.82 4.22
CA ARG A 55 -11.91 -14.74 4.12
C ARG A 55 -13.17 -14.11 4.70
N ARG A 56 -13.09 -13.53 5.89
CA ARG A 56 -14.23 -12.87 6.55
C ARG A 56 -14.75 -11.67 5.76
N LEU A 57 -13.85 -10.86 5.19
CA LEU A 57 -14.23 -9.74 4.33
C LEU A 57 -14.89 -10.23 3.05
N SER A 58 -14.35 -11.27 2.41
CA SER A 58 -14.93 -11.89 1.22
C SER A 58 -16.33 -12.46 1.50
N ASP A 59 -16.51 -13.18 2.61
CA ASP A 59 -17.82 -13.70 3.03
C ASP A 59 -18.85 -12.58 3.25
N ARG A 60 -18.40 -11.41 3.73
CA ARG A 60 -19.27 -10.28 4.06
C ARG A 60 -19.59 -9.37 2.86
N TYR A 61 -18.59 -9.08 2.05
CA TYR A 61 -18.63 -8.04 1.02
C TYR A 61 -18.56 -8.59 -0.41
N GLY A 62 -18.31 -9.89 -0.58
CA GLY A 62 -18.27 -10.55 -1.87
C GLY A 62 -17.06 -10.14 -2.71
N SER A 63 -17.30 -9.89 -4.01
CA SER A 63 -16.26 -9.56 -4.98
C SER A 63 -15.41 -8.36 -4.53
N PHE A 64 -14.09 -8.58 -4.46
CA PHE A 64 -13.14 -7.56 -4.04
C PHE A 64 -13.22 -6.27 -4.88
N ASN A 65 -13.38 -6.38 -6.20
CA ASN A 65 -13.48 -5.21 -7.06
C ASN A 65 -14.75 -4.39 -6.78
N THR A 66 -15.87 -5.06 -6.51
CA THR A 66 -17.13 -4.36 -6.14
C THR A 66 -17.00 -3.70 -4.77
N PHE A 67 -16.27 -4.33 -3.85
CA PHE A 67 -15.94 -3.76 -2.54
C PHE A 67 -15.03 -2.52 -2.66
N LEU A 68 -13.96 -2.59 -3.46
CA LEU A 68 -12.94 -1.54 -3.53
C LEU A 68 -13.42 -0.33 -4.35
N TYR A 69 -14.08 -0.58 -5.47
CA TYR A 69 -14.51 0.45 -6.42
C TYR A 69 -15.98 0.81 -6.21
N GLN A 70 -16.22 1.58 -5.15
CA GLN A 70 -17.52 2.16 -4.84
C GLN A 70 -17.39 3.65 -4.50
N PRO A 71 -18.49 4.43 -4.62
CA PRO A 71 -18.53 5.80 -4.15
C PRO A 71 -18.23 5.90 -2.65
N HIS A 72 -17.52 6.94 -2.22
CA HIS A 72 -17.20 7.20 -0.81
C HIS A 72 -16.50 6.03 -0.10
N PHE A 73 -15.64 5.31 -0.83
CA PHE A 73 -14.93 4.14 -0.33
C PHE A 73 -14.15 4.45 0.96
N ASP A 74 -13.54 5.62 1.10
CA ASP A 74 -12.81 6.00 2.32
C ASP A 74 -13.72 6.08 3.56
N LEU A 75 -14.94 6.61 3.41
CA LEU A 75 -15.91 6.71 4.49
C LEU A 75 -16.43 5.33 4.87
N PHE A 76 -16.73 4.50 3.87
CA PHE A 76 -17.14 3.10 4.07
C PHE A 76 -16.03 2.30 4.78
N LEU A 77 -14.79 2.40 4.29
CA LEU A 77 -13.62 1.74 4.87
C LEU A 77 -13.47 2.11 6.35
N ARG A 78 -13.48 3.41 6.68
CA ARG A 78 -13.25 3.90 8.05
C ARG A 78 -14.42 3.62 9.00
N LYS A 79 -15.66 3.71 8.54
CA LYS A 79 -16.84 3.58 9.40
C LYS A 79 -17.36 2.16 9.54
N GLU A 80 -17.10 1.30 8.55
CA GLU A 80 -17.65 -0.05 8.53
C GLU A 80 -16.56 -1.13 8.59
N VAL A 81 -15.58 -1.07 7.69
CA VAL A 81 -14.62 -2.16 7.50
C VAL A 81 -13.57 -2.20 8.62
N LEU A 82 -12.95 -1.06 8.92
CA LEU A 82 -11.90 -0.99 9.95
C LEU A 82 -12.44 -1.36 11.36
N PRO A 83 -13.62 -0.86 11.79
CA PRO A 83 -14.23 -1.33 13.05
C PRO A 83 -14.61 -2.81 13.01
N PHE A 84 -15.03 -3.36 11.86
CA PHE A 84 -15.34 -4.78 11.73
C PHE A 84 -14.11 -5.67 11.95
N GLN A 85 -12.94 -5.24 11.49
CA GLN A 85 -11.68 -5.95 11.71
C GLN A 85 -11.18 -5.81 13.16
N GLN A 86 -11.36 -4.65 13.80
CA GLN A 86 -10.88 -4.39 15.16
C GLN A 86 -11.92 -3.64 16.04
N PRO A 87 -13.01 -4.30 16.46
CA PRO A 87 -14.17 -3.64 17.09
C PRO A 87 -13.90 -3.01 18.47
N SER A 88 -12.76 -3.31 19.09
CA SER A 88 -12.41 -2.85 20.43
C SER A 88 -11.44 -1.66 20.49
N LYS A 89 -10.94 -1.15 19.35
CA LYS A 89 -9.97 -0.04 19.34
C LYS A 89 -10.60 1.30 18.97
N LEU A 90 -10.35 2.29 19.83
CA LEU A 90 -10.52 3.72 19.56
C LEU A 90 -9.94 4.07 18.18
N HIS A 91 -10.63 4.96 17.46
CA HIS A 91 -10.24 5.60 16.19
C HIS A 91 -8.86 5.19 15.65
N LEU A 92 -8.88 4.39 14.58
CA LEU A 92 -7.73 4.20 13.72
C LEU A 92 -7.44 5.53 13.04
N GLY A 93 -6.57 6.35 13.64
CA GLY A 93 -6.11 7.64 13.08
C GLY A 93 -5.07 7.43 12.00
N PHE A 94 -5.47 6.69 10.96
CA PHE A 94 -4.76 6.57 9.69
C PHE A 94 -5.79 6.59 8.56
N LEU A 95 -5.42 7.08 7.38
CA LEU A 95 -6.32 7.28 6.23
C LEU A 95 -7.43 8.32 6.45
N ASP A 96 -7.38 9.12 7.52
CA ASP A 96 -8.33 10.21 7.77
C ASP A 96 -7.90 11.55 7.16
N MET A 97 -6.66 11.63 6.67
CA MET A 97 -6.12 12.79 5.97
C MET A 97 -6.36 12.75 4.46
N ASN A 98 -6.53 13.92 3.87
CA ASN A 98 -6.68 14.12 2.44
C ASN A 98 -5.39 14.71 1.86
N ASN A 99 -4.56 13.86 1.30
CA ASN A 99 -3.24 14.25 0.79
C ASN A 99 -3.23 14.51 -0.72
N TRP A 100 -4.40 14.70 -1.36
CA TRP A 100 -4.53 14.75 -2.82
C TRP A 100 -3.64 15.80 -3.51
N ARG A 101 -3.50 16.97 -2.85
CA ARG A 101 -2.68 18.08 -3.37
C ARG A 101 -1.20 17.75 -3.41
N GLU A 102 -0.73 16.97 -2.43
CA GLU A 102 0.68 16.56 -2.27
C GLU A 102 0.90 15.11 -2.73
N ARG A 103 -0.03 14.53 -3.51
CA ARG A 103 0.07 13.12 -3.93
C ARG A 103 1.35 12.88 -4.73
N HIS A 104 2.04 11.80 -4.40
CA HIS A 104 3.24 11.40 -5.13
C HIS A 104 2.91 11.09 -6.61
N PRO A 105 3.71 11.55 -7.58
CA PRO A 105 3.42 11.38 -9.02
C PRO A 105 3.44 9.91 -9.48
N PHE A 106 4.13 9.04 -8.75
CA PHE A 106 4.21 7.60 -9.06
C PHE A 106 3.05 6.79 -8.48
N ASN A 107 2.10 7.42 -7.78
CA ASN A 107 0.89 6.71 -7.40
C ASN A 107 0.14 6.27 -8.67
N PHE A 108 -0.16 4.98 -8.75
CA PHE A 108 -1.03 4.45 -9.77
C PHE A 108 -2.48 4.87 -9.47
N PRO A 109 -3.24 5.38 -10.46
CA PRO A 109 -4.59 5.88 -10.22
C PRO A 109 -5.50 4.83 -9.58
N GLY A 110 -6.26 5.25 -8.56
CA GLY A 110 -7.11 4.38 -7.78
C GLY A 110 -7.51 4.96 -6.42
N PRO A 111 -8.23 4.18 -5.59
CA PRO A 111 -8.67 4.62 -4.27
C PRO A 111 -7.53 4.98 -3.33
N PHE A 112 -6.46 4.18 -3.31
CA PHE A 112 -5.31 4.40 -2.43
C PHE A 112 -4.22 5.21 -3.10
N TYR A 113 -3.62 6.14 -2.36
CA TYR A 113 -2.45 6.88 -2.80
C TYR A 113 -1.68 7.40 -1.58
N VAL A 114 -0.42 7.77 -1.79
CA VAL A 114 0.44 8.40 -0.78
C VAL A 114 0.66 9.87 -1.13
N GLY A 115 0.55 10.74 -0.13
CA GLY A 115 0.97 12.13 -0.15
C GLY A 115 2.48 12.31 -0.09
N GLU A 116 2.90 13.41 0.53
CA GLU A 116 4.25 13.57 1.05
C GLU A 116 4.43 12.63 2.25
N SER A 117 5.38 11.70 2.15
CA SER A 117 5.72 10.74 3.20
C SER A 117 7.09 11.03 3.79
N ASP A 118 7.41 10.37 4.92
CA ASP A 118 8.76 10.38 5.45
C ASP A 118 9.75 9.56 4.57
N THR A 119 11.00 9.47 5.02
CA THR A 119 12.05 8.71 4.33
C THR A 119 12.39 7.40 5.05
N CYS A 120 11.51 6.90 5.93
CA CYS A 120 11.75 5.68 6.70
C CYS A 120 11.48 4.41 5.87
N GLY A 121 10.63 4.49 4.83
CA GLY A 121 10.40 3.41 3.86
C GLY A 121 9.75 2.17 4.47
N THR A 122 8.92 2.35 5.50
CA THR A 122 8.27 1.26 6.23
C THR A 122 7.15 0.59 5.44
N GLY A 123 6.44 1.31 4.57
CA GLY A 123 5.32 0.79 3.80
C GLY A 123 5.72 -0.30 2.80
N VAL A 124 6.91 -0.22 2.20
CA VAL A 124 7.43 -1.25 1.29
C VAL A 124 7.65 -2.60 2.00
N CYS A 125 7.95 -2.57 3.30
CA CYS A 125 8.11 -3.79 4.10
C CYS A 125 6.75 -4.48 4.37
N GLU A 126 5.68 -3.70 4.49
CA GLU A 126 4.32 -4.20 4.76
C GLU A 126 3.58 -4.61 3.48
N ALA A 127 3.80 -3.90 2.37
CA ALA A 127 3.09 -4.10 1.11
C ALA A 127 4.01 -4.08 -0.13
N PRO A 128 5.01 -4.98 -0.22
CA PRO A 128 6.08 -4.93 -1.23
C PRO A 128 5.59 -5.12 -2.69
N ILE A 129 4.37 -5.60 -2.89
CA ILE A 129 3.76 -5.77 -4.22
C ILE A 129 2.82 -4.62 -4.61
N ASN A 130 2.59 -3.67 -3.70
CA ASN A 130 1.70 -2.51 -3.90
C ASN A 130 2.42 -1.17 -3.70
N VAL A 131 3.44 -1.11 -2.84
CA VAL A 131 4.12 0.11 -2.39
C VAL A 131 5.58 0.09 -2.83
N GLY A 132 6.08 1.23 -3.30
CA GLY A 132 7.47 1.45 -3.67
C GLY A 132 8.00 2.76 -3.10
N ASN A 133 9.32 2.92 -3.13
CA ASN A 133 10.04 4.12 -2.71
C ASN A 133 10.61 4.87 -3.92
N ASP A 134 10.63 6.20 -3.89
CA ASP A 134 11.31 6.98 -4.91
C ASP A 134 12.82 7.08 -4.63
N ALA A 135 13.53 7.98 -5.33
CA ALA A 135 14.97 8.18 -5.13
C ALA A 135 15.31 8.82 -3.77
N HIS A 136 14.33 9.44 -3.10
CA HIS A 136 14.42 10.09 -1.80
C HIS A 136 13.88 9.24 -0.65
N CYS A 137 13.47 8.00 -0.95
CA CYS A 137 12.83 7.08 -0.01
C CYS A 137 11.41 7.50 0.41
N CYS A 138 10.75 8.36 -0.38
CA CYS A 138 9.34 8.67 -0.22
C CYS A 138 8.47 7.57 -0.86
N GLU A 139 7.45 7.16 -0.14
CA GLU A 139 6.56 6.05 -0.50
C GLU A 139 5.50 6.44 -1.54
N TYR A 140 5.08 5.48 -2.36
CA TYR A 140 3.95 5.59 -3.29
C TYR A 140 3.25 4.24 -3.51
N VAL A 141 1.94 4.25 -3.80
CA VAL A 141 1.18 3.05 -4.18
C VAL A 141 1.28 2.87 -5.69
N PHE A 142 2.08 1.92 -6.15
CA PHE A 142 2.31 1.66 -7.57
C PHE A 142 1.33 0.66 -8.20
N ARG A 143 0.60 -0.08 -7.36
CA ARG A 143 -0.44 -1.02 -7.76
C ARG A 143 -1.53 -1.03 -6.70
N GLN A 144 -2.77 -0.74 -7.10
CA GLN A 144 -3.92 -0.85 -6.21
C GLN A 144 -4.06 -2.29 -5.73
N PRO A 145 -4.53 -2.53 -4.50
CA PRO A 145 -4.80 -3.88 -4.04
C PRO A 145 -5.81 -4.54 -4.98
N SER A 146 -5.64 -5.83 -5.23
CA SER A 146 -6.47 -6.63 -6.13
C SER A 146 -7.17 -7.80 -5.42
N THR A 147 -6.84 -8.01 -4.14
CA THR A 147 -7.49 -8.97 -3.24
C THR A 147 -7.63 -8.38 -1.83
N TYR A 148 -8.41 -9.02 -0.96
CA TYR A 148 -8.53 -8.60 0.43
C TYR A 148 -7.23 -8.79 1.23
N GLU A 149 -6.39 -9.76 0.87
CA GLU A 149 -5.05 -9.88 1.46
C GLU A 149 -4.17 -8.67 1.10
N GLU A 150 -4.15 -8.28 -0.17
CA GLU A 150 -3.41 -7.08 -0.60
C GLU A 150 -3.94 -5.81 0.05
N LEU A 151 -5.25 -5.71 0.25
CA LEU A 151 -5.85 -4.62 1.03
C LEU A 151 -5.28 -4.59 2.45
N ALA A 152 -5.22 -5.74 3.15
CA ALA A 152 -4.67 -5.79 4.50
C ALA A 152 -3.20 -5.32 4.54
N TYR A 153 -2.40 -5.68 3.55
CA TYR A 153 -1.03 -5.19 3.42
C TYR A 153 -0.94 -3.67 3.24
N VAL A 154 -1.76 -3.09 2.35
CA VAL A 154 -1.81 -1.63 2.14
C VAL A 154 -2.30 -0.90 3.40
N LEU A 155 -3.27 -1.47 4.13
CA LEU A 155 -3.72 -0.91 5.41
C LEU A 155 -2.60 -0.96 6.46
N ASN A 156 -1.83 -2.05 6.53
CA ASN A 156 -0.68 -2.14 7.43
C ASN A 156 0.40 -1.11 7.08
N ALA A 157 0.68 -0.90 5.79
CA ALA A 157 1.59 0.16 5.34
C ALA A 157 1.14 1.54 5.85
N ALA A 158 -0.15 1.88 5.69
CA ALA A 158 -0.71 3.13 6.21
C ALA A 158 -0.62 3.26 7.74
N VAL A 159 -0.73 2.15 8.49
CA VAL A 159 -0.66 2.14 9.97
C VAL A 159 0.74 2.44 10.50
N VAL A 160 1.75 1.93 9.80
CA VAL A 160 3.16 2.04 10.23
C VAL A 160 3.83 3.31 9.76
N GLU A 161 3.34 3.93 8.69
CA GLU A 161 3.81 5.21 8.19
C GLU A 161 3.61 6.30 9.27
N ALA A 162 4.63 7.12 9.48
CA ALA A 162 4.69 7.99 10.64
C ALA A 162 3.95 9.33 10.44
N PHE A 163 3.76 9.76 9.19
CA PHE A 163 3.26 11.09 8.82
C PHE A 163 1.78 11.07 8.41
N ASP A 164 1.13 9.90 8.42
CA ASP A 164 -0.25 9.72 7.93
C ASP A 164 -0.44 10.23 6.49
N SER A 165 0.55 9.88 5.65
CA SER A 165 0.64 10.26 4.25
C SER A 165 -0.29 9.45 3.34
N TYR A 166 -0.77 8.29 3.80
CA TYR A 166 -1.69 7.45 3.03
C TYR A 166 -3.11 8.01 3.06
N SER A 167 -3.79 7.94 1.91
CA SER A 167 -5.20 8.30 1.77
C SER A 167 -5.94 7.24 0.96
N SER A 168 -7.24 7.06 1.22
CA SER A 168 -8.11 6.10 0.50
C SER A 168 -9.28 6.74 -0.25
N ASN A 169 -9.29 8.07 -0.36
CA ASN A 169 -10.35 8.85 -1.01
C ASN A 169 -10.06 9.17 -2.48
N GLY A 170 -9.15 8.43 -3.13
CA GLY A 170 -8.76 8.71 -4.52
C GLY A 170 -9.91 8.62 -5.53
N ASN A 171 -10.94 7.82 -5.26
CA ASN A 171 -12.16 7.74 -6.07
C ASN A 171 -12.95 9.06 -6.14
N GLU A 172 -12.75 9.98 -5.20
CA GLU A 172 -13.40 11.29 -5.21
C GLU A 172 -12.67 12.33 -6.07
N TYR A 173 -11.41 12.05 -6.43
CA TYR A 173 -10.53 13.02 -7.07
C TYR A 173 -10.02 12.63 -8.45
N TRP A 174 -9.78 11.33 -8.69
CA TRP A 174 -9.44 10.87 -10.02
C TRP A 174 -10.61 11.11 -10.96
N THR A 175 -10.30 11.64 -12.13
CA THR A 175 -11.22 11.74 -13.26
C THR A 175 -10.65 10.93 -14.41
N TYR A 176 -11.52 10.52 -15.35
CA TYR A 176 -11.07 9.84 -16.56
C TYR A 176 -9.97 10.62 -17.29
N GLU A 177 -10.13 11.94 -17.45
CA GLU A 177 -9.12 12.79 -18.10
C GLU A 177 -7.80 12.86 -17.32
N ALA A 178 -7.85 12.89 -15.97
CA ALA A 178 -6.64 12.87 -15.15
C ALA A 178 -5.91 11.51 -15.26
N CYS A 179 -6.64 10.40 -15.28
CA CYS A 179 -6.08 9.07 -15.50
C CYS A 179 -5.43 8.96 -16.90
N LYS A 180 -6.11 9.48 -17.93
CA LYS A 180 -5.60 9.54 -19.31
C LYS A 180 -4.31 10.36 -19.41
N ALA A 181 -4.30 11.54 -18.78
CA ALA A 181 -3.12 12.40 -18.72
C ALA A 181 -1.97 11.71 -17.97
N TRP A 182 -2.25 11.02 -16.86
CA TRP A 182 -1.26 10.24 -16.12
C TRP A 182 -0.67 9.13 -17.01
N TRP A 183 -1.51 8.36 -17.71
CA TRP A 183 -1.07 7.28 -18.60
C TRP A 183 -0.15 7.75 -19.74
N ARG A 184 -0.48 8.90 -20.35
CA ARG A 184 0.35 9.52 -21.40
C ARG A 184 1.74 9.92 -20.89
N ASN A 185 1.85 10.25 -19.61
CA ASN A 185 3.10 10.62 -18.97
C ASN A 185 3.86 9.44 -18.35
N ARG A 186 3.36 8.19 -18.46
CA ARG A 186 3.98 7.01 -17.84
C ARG A 186 5.45 6.80 -18.24
N GLU A 187 5.87 7.23 -19.42
CA GLU A 187 7.26 7.09 -19.87
C GLU A 187 8.24 7.91 -19.01
N ILE A 188 7.77 8.99 -18.38
CA ILE A 188 8.54 9.75 -17.38
C ILE A 188 8.76 8.87 -16.14
N ILE A 189 7.70 8.20 -15.67
CA ILE A 189 7.77 7.27 -14.54
C ILE A 189 8.71 6.12 -14.87
N VAL A 190 8.59 5.51 -16.06
CA VAL A 190 9.48 4.43 -16.52
C VAL A 190 10.95 4.88 -16.50
N ARG A 191 11.25 6.07 -17.03
CA ARG A 191 12.61 6.63 -17.01
C ARG A 191 13.12 6.79 -15.58
N ASP A 192 12.31 7.35 -14.69
CA ASP A 192 12.74 7.63 -13.32
C ASP A 192 12.88 6.34 -12.49
N LEU A 193 12.06 5.32 -12.76
CA LEU A 193 12.19 3.98 -12.17
C LEU A 193 13.49 3.28 -12.57
N LEU A 194 14.12 3.66 -13.68
CA LEU A 194 15.42 3.15 -14.11
C LEU A 194 16.60 3.87 -13.44
N ASP A 195 16.36 4.91 -12.64
CA ASP A 195 17.43 5.56 -11.86
C ASP A 195 18.02 4.56 -10.83
N PRO A 196 19.35 4.36 -10.81
CA PRO A 196 20.00 3.49 -9.85
C PRO A 196 19.72 3.82 -8.37
N ARG A 197 19.36 5.07 -8.05
CA ARG A 197 18.93 5.49 -6.71
C ARG A 197 17.61 4.82 -6.32
N VAL A 198 16.62 4.83 -7.21
CA VAL A 198 15.32 4.17 -6.99
C VAL A 198 15.54 2.67 -6.80
N ALA A 199 16.38 2.05 -7.64
CA ALA A 199 16.71 0.64 -7.48
C ALA A 199 17.34 0.31 -6.11
N ARG A 200 18.20 1.18 -5.59
CA ARG A 200 18.78 1.03 -4.25
C ARG A 200 17.73 1.15 -3.14
N MET A 201 16.83 2.14 -3.22
CA MET A 201 15.79 2.36 -2.19
C MET A 201 14.76 1.22 -2.13
N ASN A 202 14.62 0.46 -3.21
CA ASN A 202 13.67 -0.65 -3.30
C ASN A 202 14.33 -2.03 -3.29
N ASN A 203 15.65 -2.13 -3.09
CA ASN A 203 16.39 -3.39 -3.25
C ASN A 203 16.09 -4.12 -4.58
N GLY A 204 15.92 -3.36 -5.67
CA GLY A 204 15.56 -3.86 -7.00
C GLY A 204 14.05 -4.14 -7.22
N GLN A 205 13.19 -3.97 -6.22
CA GLN A 205 11.74 -4.20 -6.36
C GLN A 205 11.04 -3.15 -7.23
N ASN A 206 11.68 -2.03 -7.55
CA ASN A 206 11.21 -1.06 -8.56
C ASN A 206 10.94 -1.73 -9.93
N LEU A 207 11.61 -2.85 -10.22
CA LEU A 207 11.36 -3.66 -11.42
C LEU A 207 9.94 -4.27 -11.46
N LEU A 208 9.29 -4.47 -10.30
CA LEU A 208 7.90 -4.92 -10.23
C LEU A 208 6.97 -3.86 -10.83
N TYR A 209 7.22 -2.59 -10.53
CA TYR A 209 6.43 -1.50 -11.09
C TYR A 209 6.67 -1.35 -12.60
N LEU A 210 7.92 -1.44 -13.05
CA LEU A 210 8.23 -1.47 -14.49
C LEU A 210 7.50 -2.61 -15.21
N LYS A 211 7.54 -3.82 -14.66
CA LYS A 211 6.82 -4.98 -15.21
C LYS A 211 5.30 -4.74 -15.24
N TYR A 212 4.75 -4.12 -14.20
CA TYR A 212 3.34 -3.81 -14.12
C TYR A 212 2.93 -2.79 -15.19
N LEU A 213 3.68 -1.70 -15.35
CA LEU A 213 3.45 -0.66 -16.37
C LEU A 213 3.53 -1.21 -17.80
N GLN A 214 4.35 -2.23 -18.04
CA GLN A 214 4.49 -2.89 -19.34
C GLN A 214 3.46 -4.01 -19.59
N GLY A 215 2.62 -4.33 -18.59
CA GLY A 215 1.67 -5.42 -18.63
C GLY A 215 0.28 -5.00 -18.18
N GLU A 216 -0.09 -5.42 -16.97
CA GLU A 216 -1.47 -5.37 -16.47
C GLU A 216 -1.99 -3.93 -16.22
N ALA A 217 -1.09 -2.96 -16.02
CA ALA A 217 -1.43 -1.59 -15.65
C ALA A 217 -2.38 -0.91 -16.63
N GLU A 218 -2.23 -1.14 -17.93
CA GLU A 218 -3.13 -0.54 -18.92
C GLU A 218 -4.57 -1.00 -18.71
N MET A 219 -4.76 -2.32 -18.57
CA MET A 219 -6.09 -2.91 -18.41
C MET A 219 -6.72 -2.51 -17.08
N ASP A 220 -5.94 -2.46 -16.01
CA ASP A 220 -6.45 -2.03 -14.70
C ASP A 220 -6.86 -0.56 -14.71
N LEU A 221 -6.06 0.31 -15.36
CA LEU A 221 -6.41 1.72 -15.48
C LEU A 221 -7.65 1.93 -16.34
N ARG A 222 -7.81 1.18 -17.44
CA ARG A 222 -9.02 1.22 -18.27
C ARG A 222 -10.28 0.78 -17.52
N ARG A 223 -10.18 -0.26 -16.67
CA ARG A 223 -11.29 -0.69 -15.80
C ARG A 223 -11.62 0.37 -14.75
N TYR A 224 -10.60 1.00 -14.18
CA TYR A 224 -10.80 2.09 -13.23
C TYR A 224 -11.47 3.31 -13.90
N CYS A 225 -11.01 3.70 -15.10
CA CYS A 225 -11.66 4.75 -15.89
C CYS A 225 -13.13 4.44 -16.20
N PHE A 226 -13.45 3.18 -16.56
CA PHE A 226 -14.84 2.77 -16.74
C PHE A 226 -15.65 2.99 -15.45
N PHE A 227 -15.11 2.61 -14.29
CA PHE A 227 -15.75 2.85 -13.00
C PHE A 227 -15.96 4.35 -12.73
N LEU A 228 -14.96 5.20 -13.01
CA LEU A 228 -15.09 6.65 -12.81
C LEU A 228 -16.23 7.26 -13.63
N GLU A 229 -16.47 6.76 -14.86
CA GLU A 229 -17.53 7.27 -15.73
C GLU A 229 -18.92 6.70 -15.42
N HIS A 230 -18.99 5.43 -14.99
CA HIS A 230 -20.27 4.71 -14.86
C HIS A 230 -20.69 4.46 -13.41
N GLY A 231 -19.81 4.70 -12.44
CA GLY A 231 -20.03 4.42 -11.01
C GLY A 231 -20.04 2.92 -10.65
N VAL A 232 -19.72 2.02 -11.59
CA VAL A 232 -19.73 0.56 -11.38
C VAL A 232 -18.50 -0.05 -12.04
N TYR A 233 -17.82 -0.96 -11.32
CA TYR A 233 -16.65 -1.64 -11.84
C TYR A 233 -17.01 -2.70 -12.91
N PRO A 234 -16.29 -2.77 -14.05
CA PRO A 234 -16.61 -3.69 -15.13
C PRO A 234 -16.14 -5.13 -14.80
N SER A 235 -16.99 -5.88 -14.11
CA SER A 235 -16.71 -7.27 -13.68
C SER A 235 -17.07 -8.33 -14.73
N GLN A 236 -17.81 -7.96 -15.78
CA GLN A 236 -18.26 -8.88 -16.83
C GLN A 236 -17.26 -8.93 -17.99
N ALA A 237 -17.07 -10.12 -18.57
CA ALA A 237 -16.27 -10.30 -19.78
C ALA A 237 -16.95 -9.62 -20.98
N GLY A 238 -16.14 -9.04 -21.88
CA GLY A 238 -16.64 -8.43 -23.12
C GLY A 238 -17.18 -7.00 -22.99
N VAL A 239 -17.14 -6.40 -21.80
CA VAL A 239 -17.45 -4.97 -21.62
C VAL A 239 -16.39 -4.14 -22.35
N ALA A 240 -16.84 -3.23 -23.23
CA ALA A 240 -15.97 -2.27 -23.89
C ALA A 240 -15.42 -1.26 -22.87
N LEU A 241 -14.10 -1.14 -22.78
CA LEU A 241 -13.43 -0.24 -21.85
C LEU A 241 -12.95 1.04 -22.56
N PRO A 242 -12.96 2.19 -21.88
CA PRO A 242 -12.45 3.44 -22.46
C PRO A 242 -10.97 3.33 -22.84
N GLU A 243 -10.55 4.14 -23.82
CA GLU A 243 -9.16 4.21 -24.31
C GLU A 243 -8.33 5.20 -23.47
N LEU A 244 -7.04 4.94 -23.31
CA LEU A 244 -6.13 5.82 -22.56
C LEU A 244 -5.43 6.88 -23.44
#